data_AF-A0A1Y2T6F1-F1
#
_entry.id   AF-A0A1Y2T6F1-F1
#
_cell.length_a   1.000
_cell.length_b   1.000
_cell.length_c   1.000
_cell.angle_alpha   90.00
_cell.angle_beta   90.00
_cell.angle_gamma   90.00
#
_symmetry.space_group_name_H-M   'P 1'
#
loop_
_entity.id
_entity.type
_entity.pdbx_description
1 polymer ?
#
loop_
_entity_poly.entity_id
_entity_poly.type
_entity_poly.pdbx_seq_one_letter_code
_entity_poly.pdbx_strand_id
1 'polypeptide(L)'
;MAQVDVSVLETALAPGLAEAAARARALAARLRAAAGVRLTAPGGTDLQLTFAGRPVHADTGWVRQPGDFGNLPAGEAYVAP
;
A
#
# COMPACT_ATOMS: atom_id res chain seq x y z
N MET A 1 14.72 14.16 -20.92
CA MET A 1 13.88 13.16 -20.21
C MET A 1 14.61 12.81 -18.93
N ALA A 2 13.96 12.93 -17.76
CA ALA A 2 14.59 12.51 -16.52
C ALA A 2 14.80 10.99 -16.59
N GLN A 3 16.05 10.56 -16.64
CA GLN A 3 16.40 9.15 -16.53
C GLN A 3 16.20 8.76 -15.07
N VAL A 4 15.45 7.69 -14.81
CA VAL A 4 15.33 7.15 -13.45
C VAL A 4 16.70 6.63 -13.03
N ASP A 5 17.17 7.04 -11.86
CA ASP A 5 18.43 6.56 -11.30
C ASP A 5 18.35 5.03 -11.09
N VAL A 6 19.32 4.29 -11.62
CA VAL A 6 19.34 2.82 -11.56
C VAL A 6 19.34 2.33 -10.11
N SER A 7 20.02 3.04 -9.21
CA SER A 7 20.05 2.68 -7.79
C SER A 7 18.67 2.76 -7.13
N VAL A 8 17.83 3.71 -7.58
CA VAL A 8 16.43 3.84 -7.12
C VAL A 8 15.61 2.65 -7.61
N LEU A 9 15.79 2.26 -8.88
CA LEU A 9 15.08 1.13 -9.46
C LEU A 9 15.48 -0.19 -8.79
N GLU A 10 16.77 -0.41 -8.58
CA GLU A 10 17.29 -1.59 -7.87
C GLU A 10 16.77 -1.67 -6.44
N THR A 11 16.72 -0.53 -5.73
CA THR A 11 16.17 -0.46 -4.37
C THR A 11 14.68 -0.79 -4.35
N ALA A 12 13.90 -0.25 -5.29
CA ALA A 12 12.47 -0.48 -5.36
C ALA A 12 12.10 -1.90 -5.79
N LEU A 13 12.95 -2.54 -6.60
CA LEU A 13 12.80 -3.93 -7.09
C LEU A 13 13.59 -4.95 -6.27
N ALA A 14 14.22 -4.52 -5.18
CA ALA A 14 15.11 -5.32 -4.34
C ALA A 14 14.43 -6.62 -3.83
N PRO A 15 15.21 -7.60 -3.31
CA PRO A 15 14.68 -8.88 -2.81
C PRO A 15 13.52 -8.76 -1.80
N GLY A 16 13.41 -7.62 -1.11
CA GLY A 16 12.32 -7.31 -0.18
C GLY A 16 10.94 -7.16 -0.80
N LEU A 17 10.79 -7.13 -2.14
CA LEU A 17 9.49 -6.93 -2.80
C LEU A 17 8.48 -8.04 -2.46
N ALA A 18 8.93 -9.29 -2.31
CA ALA A 18 8.07 -10.39 -1.89
C ALA A 18 7.52 -10.17 -0.46
N GLU A 19 8.36 -9.66 0.44
CA GLU A 19 7.97 -9.34 1.81
C GLU A 19 7.03 -8.13 1.86
N ALA A 20 7.34 -7.07 1.11
CA ALA A 20 6.48 -5.89 0.97
C ALA A 20 5.09 -6.28 0.47
N ALA A 21 5.02 -7.13 -0.56
CA ALA A 21 3.77 -7.65 -1.08
C ALA A 21 2.99 -8.49 -0.05
N ALA A 22 3.66 -9.32 0.74
CA ALA A 22 3.03 -10.10 1.79
C ALA A 22 2.44 -9.18 2.89
N ARG A 23 3.20 -8.18 3.33
CA ARG A 23 2.78 -7.19 4.33
C ARG A 23 1.60 -6.33 3.83
N ALA A 24 1.67 -5.84 2.59
CA ALA A 24 0.59 -5.09 1.95
C ALA A 24 -0.72 -5.89 1.91
N ARG A 25 -0.66 -7.17 1.50
CA ARG A 25 -1.83 -8.06 1.47
C ARG A 25 -2.40 -8.30 2.87
N ALA A 26 -1.54 -8.53 3.86
CA ALA A 26 -1.97 -8.71 5.25
C ALA A 26 -2.65 -7.45 5.81
N LEU A 27 -2.11 -6.26 5.52
CA LEU A 27 -2.72 -4.99 5.93
C LEU A 27 -4.08 -4.77 5.24
N ALA A 28 -4.16 -5.00 3.93
CA ALA A 28 -5.41 -4.90 3.18
C ALA A 28 -6.47 -5.87 3.72
N ALA A 29 -6.10 -7.09 4.10
CA ALA A 29 -7.02 -8.04 4.71
C ALA A 29 -7.61 -7.52 6.03
N ARG A 30 -6.78 -6.89 6.87
CA ARG A 30 -7.26 -6.26 8.13
C ARG A 30 -8.21 -5.10 7.85
N LEU A 31 -7.91 -4.25 6.87
CA LEU A 31 -8.79 -3.15 6.48
C LEU A 31 -10.13 -3.64 5.93
N ARG A 32 -10.14 -4.69 5.10
CA ARG A 32 -11.39 -5.27 4.54
C ARG A 32 -12.35 -5.80 5.60
N ALA A 33 -11.83 -6.20 6.77
CA ALA A 33 -12.63 -6.68 7.89
C ALA A 33 -13.18 -5.53 8.77
N ALA A 34 -12.84 -4.27 8.48
CA ALA A 34 -13.23 -3.11 9.26
C ALA A 34 -14.20 -2.20 8.49
N ALA A 35 -14.99 -1.43 9.22
CA ALA A 35 -15.87 -0.38 8.66
C ALA A 35 -15.21 1.01 8.64
N GLY A 36 -14.06 1.15 9.29
CA GLY A 36 -13.39 2.42 9.54
C GLY A 36 -12.11 2.25 10.36
N VAL A 37 -11.42 3.36 10.62
CA VAL A 37 -10.21 3.44 11.45
C VAL A 37 -10.27 4.67 12.35
N ARG A 38 -9.71 4.55 13.55
CA ARG A 38 -9.36 5.69 14.42
C ARG A 38 -7.85 5.81 14.47
N LEU A 39 -7.33 6.97 14.07
CA LEU A 39 -5.90 7.28 14.06
C LEU A 39 -5.60 8.21 15.24
N THR A 40 -4.71 7.77 16.12
CA THR A 40 -4.23 8.58 17.24
C THR A 40 -2.70 8.73 17.20
N ALA A 41 -2.17 9.89 17.61
CA ALA A 41 -0.73 10.12 17.73
C ALA A 41 -0.39 11.10 18.86
N PRO A 42 0.81 11.03 19.47
CA PRO A 42 1.20 11.88 20.59
C PRO A 42 1.15 13.40 20.31
N GLY A 43 1.25 13.80 19.03
CA GLY A 43 1.13 15.20 18.60
C GLY A 43 -0.29 15.75 18.62
N GLY A 44 -1.27 15.02 19.16
CA GLY A 44 -2.67 15.45 19.25
C GLY A 44 -3.56 15.03 18.08
N THR A 45 -3.07 14.16 17.20
CA THR A 45 -3.93 13.54 16.18
C THR A 45 -4.95 12.63 16.87
N ASP A 46 -6.23 12.85 16.59
CA ASP A 46 -7.34 11.93 16.88
C ASP A 46 -8.38 12.08 15.76
N LEU A 47 -8.32 11.19 14.76
CA LEU A 47 -9.14 11.23 13.56
C LEU A 47 -9.91 9.93 13.41
N GLN A 48 -11.22 10.02 13.15
CA GLN A 48 -12.06 8.87 12.79
C GLN A 48 -12.47 8.97 11.33
N LEU A 49 -12.27 7.87 10.59
CA LEU A 49 -12.62 7.73 9.18
C LEU A 49 -13.44 6.45 9.01
N THR A 50 -14.52 6.51 8.23
CA THR A 50 -15.30 5.34 7.83
C THR A 50 -15.02 5.03 6.37
N PHE A 51 -15.04 3.75 5.99
CA PHE A 51 -14.89 3.30 4.60
C PHE A 51 -15.73 2.04 4.33
N ALA A 52 -16.83 1.86 5.07
CA ALA A 52 -17.72 0.72 4.93
C ALA A 52 -18.22 0.59 3.49
N GLY A 53 -18.09 -0.62 2.92
CA GLY A 53 -18.49 -0.90 1.53
C GLY A 53 -17.57 -0.33 0.46
N ARG A 54 -16.44 0.29 0.82
CA ARG A 54 -15.44 0.81 -0.13
C ARG A 54 -14.40 -0.28 -0.45
N PRO A 55 -13.89 -0.33 -1.69
CA PRO A 55 -12.88 -1.32 -2.06
C PRO A 55 -11.53 -0.97 -1.41
N VAL A 56 -10.94 -1.96 -0.74
CA VAL A 56 -9.57 -1.87 -0.20
C VAL A 56 -8.60 -2.50 -1.18
N HIS A 57 -7.52 -1.79 -1.48
CA HIS A 57 -6.47 -2.20 -2.39
C HIS A 57 -5.16 -2.47 -1.65
N ALA A 58 -4.33 -3.35 -2.21
CA ALA A 58 -2.97 -3.61 -1.74
C ALA A 58 -2.01 -3.26 -2.87
N ASP A 59 -1.09 -2.32 -2.62
CA ASP A 59 0.00 -2.05 -3.55
C ASP A 59 1.15 -3.01 -3.26
N THR A 60 1.26 -4.01 -4.11
CA THR A 60 2.22 -5.09 -3.94
C THR A 60 3.49 -4.90 -4.77
N GLY A 61 3.50 -3.93 -5.71
CA GLY A 61 4.58 -3.73 -6.66
C GLY A 61 4.77 -4.86 -7.68
N TRP A 62 3.95 -5.91 -7.64
CA TRP A 62 3.95 -6.97 -8.64
C TRP A 62 3.06 -6.57 -9.81
N VAL A 63 3.68 -6.01 -10.84
CA VAL A 63 3.03 -5.70 -12.12
C VAL A 63 3.55 -6.69 -13.16
N ARG A 64 2.92 -7.85 -13.29
CA ARG A 64 3.42 -8.99 -14.08
C ARG A 64 2.49 -9.42 -15.21
N GLN A 65 1.22 -9.10 -15.11
CA GLN A 65 0.18 -9.48 -16.07
C GLN A 65 -0.38 -8.23 -16.77
N PRO A 66 -0.87 -8.37 -18.02
CA PRO A 66 -1.59 -7.27 -18.66
C PRO A 66 -2.77 -6.80 -17.80
N GLY A 67 -2.84 -5.49 -17.56
CA GLY A 67 -3.86 -4.87 -16.72
C GLY A 67 -3.49 -4.72 -15.25
N ASP A 68 -2.36 -5.27 -14.80
CA ASP A 68 -1.82 -4.96 -13.48
C ASP A 68 -1.43 -3.47 -13.39
N PHE A 69 -1.63 -2.89 -12.22
CA PHE A 69 -1.24 -1.53 -11.89
C PHE A 69 -0.75 -1.46 -10.45
N GLY A 70 0.22 -0.59 -10.18
CA GLY A 70 0.81 -0.38 -8.87
C GLY A 70 1.92 0.67 -8.91
N ASN A 71 2.49 0.99 -7.76
CA ASN A 71 3.61 1.92 -7.66
C ASN A 71 4.90 1.20 -7.26
N LEU A 72 6.01 1.92 -7.42
CA LEU A 72 7.32 1.53 -6.91
C LEU A 72 7.95 2.74 -6.21
N PRO A 73 8.48 2.59 -4.98
CA PRO A 73 8.43 1.38 -4.15
C PRO A 73 7.00 1.07 -3.66
N ALA A 74 6.69 -0.21 -3.47
CA ALA A 74 5.39 -0.69 -3.01
C ALA A 74 5.40 -1.07 -1.52
N GLY A 75 4.29 -1.62 -1.01
CA GLY A 75 4.19 -2.15 0.36
C GLY A 75 3.06 -1.57 1.20
N GLU A 76 2.13 -0.84 0.58
CA GLU A 76 1.01 -0.20 1.27
C GLU A 76 -0.34 -0.89 1.00
N ALA A 77 -1.33 -0.55 1.83
CA ALA A 77 -2.74 -0.85 1.56
C ALA A 77 -3.55 0.43 1.75
N TYR A 78 -4.50 0.68 0.86
CA TYR A 78 -5.25 1.92 0.82
C TYR A 78 -6.73 1.71 0.53
N VAL A 79 -7.53 2.66 0.99
CA VAL A 79 -8.98 2.73 0.78
C VAL A 79 -9.40 4.20 0.84
N ALA A 80 -10.34 4.59 -0.02
CA ALA A 80 -10.97 5.90 0.09
C ALA A 80 -12.05 5.86 1.19
N PRO A 81 -12.06 6.81 2.13
CA PRO A 81 -13.17 6.97 3.06
C PRO A 81 -14.49 7.28 2.33
#